data_AF-A0A7Y3NM65-F1
#
_entry.id   AF-A0A7Y3NM65-F1
#
_cell.length_a   1.000
_cell.length_b   1.000
_cell.length_c   1.000
_cell.angle_alpha   90.00
_cell.angle_beta   90.00
_cell.angle_gamma   90.00
#
_symmetry.space_group_name_H-M   'P 1'
#
loop_
_entity.id
_entity.type
_entity.pdbx_description
1 polymer ?
#
loop_
_entity_poly.entity_id
_entity_poly.type
_entity_poly.pdbx_seq_one_letter_code
_entity_poly.pdbx_strand_id
1 'polypeptide(L)'
;MSLHLVTPSEPAQELAAEDDRPPPGKGWRGHAADTCYILLKAGGFLATTYLMTLGLPLLFFLMISGGDVELFFAQLANFADRFLGADPDRQVGFVNELKFGLISLATLLACLRLPGFLCEVNEGLREERP
;
A
#
# COMPACT_ATOMS: atom_id res chain seq x y z
N MET A 1 67.92 23.56 22.88
CA MET A 1 66.97 23.33 24.00
C MET A 1 65.70 24.07 23.61
N SER A 2 64.74 23.36 23.04
CA SER A 2 63.57 23.94 22.37
C SER A 2 62.32 23.55 23.14
N LEU A 3 61.71 24.52 23.81
CA LEU A 3 60.39 24.40 24.45
C LEU A 3 59.59 25.62 24.01
N HIS A 4 58.89 25.49 22.88
CA HIS A 4 57.84 26.43 22.52
C HIS A 4 56.50 25.81 22.91
N LEU A 5 55.87 26.47 23.88
CA LEU A 5 54.66 26.05 24.57
C LEU A 5 53.48 25.84 23.62
N VAL A 6 52.77 24.75 23.87
CA VAL A 6 51.40 24.48 23.43
C VAL A 6 50.46 25.38 24.25
N THR A 7 49.60 26.14 23.58
CA THR A 7 48.29 26.61 24.08
C THR A 7 47.51 27.27 22.94
N PRO A 8 46.17 27.24 22.94
CA PRO A 8 45.29 26.09 23.07
C PRO A 8 44.30 26.02 21.88
N SER A 9 43.64 24.87 21.75
CA SER A 9 42.50 24.62 20.88
C SER A 9 41.40 25.68 21.03
N GLU A 10 40.98 26.33 19.94
CA GLU A 10 39.64 26.94 19.78
C GLU A 10 39.43 27.35 18.31
N PRO A 11 38.93 26.41 17.48
CA PRO A 11 37.70 26.73 16.75
C PRO A 11 36.71 25.57 16.67
N ALA A 12 36.92 24.47 17.41
CA ALA A 12 36.05 23.29 17.35
C ALA A 12 34.70 23.51 18.07
N GLN A 13 34.61 24.47 18.99
CA GLN A 13 33.43 24.67 19.84
C GLN A 13 32.38 25.59 19.20
N GLU A 14 32.77 26.47 18.28
CA GLU A 14 31.85 27.37 17.57
C GLU A 14 31.11 26.68 16.41
N LEU A 15 31.72 25.66 15.78
CA LEU A 15 31.04 24.81 14.78
C LEU A 15 30.09 23.78 15.39
N ALA A 16 30.25 23.43 16.67
CA ALA A 16 29.38 22.47 17.35
C ALA A 16 28.13 23.14 17.95
N ALA A 17 28.12 24.46 18.11
CA ALA A 17 27.01 25.20 18.72
C ALA A 17 25.99 25.72 17.69
N GLU A 18 26.26 25.63 16.39
CA GLU A 18 25.31 26.06 15.35
C GLU A 18 24.34 24.97 14.86
N ASP A 19 24.47 23.74 15.37
CA ASP A 19 23.70 22.56 14.90
C ASP A 19 22.70 22.03 15.95
N ASP A 20 22.21 22.89 16.85
CA ASP A 20 21.14 22.55 17.82
C ASP A 20 19.89 23.43 17.65
N ARG A 21 19.69 23.97 16.43
CA ARG A 21 18.41 24.59 16.08
C ARG A 21 17.45 23.46 15.67
N PRO A 22 16.30 23.28 16.34
CA PRO A 22 15.30 22.34 15.85
C PRO A 22 14.99 22.71 14.39
N PRO A 23 14.94 21.74 13.46
CA PRO A 23 14.70 22.03 12.06
C PRO A 23 13.41 22.86 11.96
N PRO A 24 13.39 23.91 11.11
CA PRO A 24 12.21 24.74 10.97
C PRO A 24 11.00 23.84 10.69
N GLY A 25 10.00 23.89 11.57
CA GLY A 25 8.81 23.06 11.47
C GLY A 25 8.19 23.18 10.08
N LYS A 26 7.82 22.04 9.49
CA LYS A 26 7.25 21.99 8.14
C LYS A 26 5.98 22.85 8.10
N GLY A 27 5.95 23.86 7.23
CA GLY A 27 4.78 24.73 7.10
C GLY A 27 3.54 23.95 6.59
N TRP A 28 2.34 24.54 6.69
CA TRP A 28 1.08 23.93 6.22
C TRP A 28 1.21 23.30 4.81
N ARG A 29 1.88 24.00 3.88
CA ARG A 29 2.09 23.52 2.51
C ARG A 29 2.88 22.21 2.45
N GLY A 30 3.84 22.01 3.34
CA GLY A 30 4.59 20.76 3.44
C GLY A 30 3.75 19.63 4.00
N HIS A 31 2.92 19.88 5.02
CA HIS A 31 1.96 18.87 5.50
C HIS A 31 0.93 18.48 4.44
N ALA A 32 0.47 19.44 3.63
CA ALA A 32 -0.42 19.17 2.51
C ALA A 32 0.25 18.31 1.42
N ALA A 33 1.53 18.57 1.12
CA ALA A 33 2.31 17.76 0.18
C ALA A 33 2.49 16.31 0.68
N ASP A 34 2.89 16.14 1.95
CA ASP A 34 3.03 14.81 2.58
C ASP A 34 1.72 14.03 2.54
N THR A 35 0.60 14.70 2.85
CA THR A 35 -0.72 14.09 2.80
C THR A 35 -1.09 13.67 1.38
N CYS A 36 -0.82 14.52 0.38
CA CYS A 36 -1.06 14.21 -1.03
C CYS A 36 -0.25 12.99 -1.48
N TYR A 37 1.03 12.95 -1.13
CA TYR A 37 1.92 11.81 -1.40
C TYR A 37 1.38 10.51 -0.80
N ILE A 38 1.01 10.53 0.49
CA ILE A 38 0.44 9.36 1.18
C ILE A 38 -0.85 8.90 0.49
N LEU A 39 -1.76 9.82 0.13
CA LEU A 39 -3.02 9.49 -0.53
C LEU A 39 -2.81 8.86 -1.90
N LEU A 40 -1.90 9.39 -2.71
CA LEU A 40 -1.57 8.80 -4.02
C LEU A 40 -1.00 7.39 -3.86
N LYS A 41 -0.08 7.20 -2.92
CA LYS A 41 0.55 5.90 -2.67
C LYS A 41 -0.44 4.89 -2.12
N ALA A 42 -1.26 5.30 -1.16
CA ALA A 42 -2.35 4.49 -0.61
C ALA A 42 -3.38 4.14 -1.68
N GLY A 43 -3.71 5.07 -2.59
CA GLY A 43 -4.58 4.84 -3.73
C GLY A 43 -4.03 3.75 -4.66
N GLY A 44 -2.73 3.80 -5.00
CA GLY A 44 -2.07 2.75 -5.78
C GLY A 44 -2.03 1.40 -5.07
N PHE A 45 -1.77 1.40 -3.76
CA PHE A 45 -1.83 0.20 -2.93
C PHE A 45 -3.22 -0.45 -2.94
N LEU A 46 -4.28 0.35 -2.73
CA LEU A 46 -5.66 -0.12 -2.77
C LEU A 46 -6.06 -0.61 -4.16
N ALA A 47 -5.72 0.12 -5.22
CA ALA A 47 -6.02 -0.26 -6.59
C ALA A 47 -5.38 -1.60 -6.96
N THR A 48 -4.10 -1.80 -6.66
CA THR A 48 -3.43 -3.07 -6.95
C THR A 48 -3.96 -4.21 -6.08
N THR A 49 -4.30 -3.96 -4.82
CA THR A 49 -4.92 -4.96 -3.93
C THR A 49 -6.31 -5.35 -4.42
N TYR A 50 -7.10 -4.39 -4.90
CA TYR A 50 -8.41 -4.64 -5.50
C TYR A 50 -8.30 -5.45 -6.79
N LEU A 51 -7.35 -5.10 -7.67
CA LEU A 51 -7.05 -5.88 -8.88
C LEU A 51 -6.64 -7.31 -8.57
N MET A 52 -5.82 -7.53 -7.53
CA MET A 52 -5.49 -8.90 -7.09
C MET A 52 -6.72 -9.63 -6.56
N THR A 53 -7.53 -8.97 -5.72
CA THR A 53 -8.72 -9.57 -5.11
C THR A 53 -9.74 -10.03 -6.15
N LEU A 54 -9.98 -9.22 -7.20
CA LEU A 54 -10.88 -9.61 -8.30
C LEU A 54 -10.20 -10.50 -9.35
N GLY A 55 -8.90 -10.31 -9.54
CA GLY A 55 -8.09 -11.09 -10.48
C GLY A 55 -7.95 -12.54 -10.07
N LEU A 56 -7.85 -12.84 -8.77
CA LEU A 56 -7.72 -14.22 -8.28
C LEU A 56 -8.92 -15.11 -8.67
N PRO A 57 -10.17 -14.73 -8.40
CA PRO A 57 -11.34 -15.46 -8.87
C PRO A 57 -11.37 -15.60 -10.40
N LEU A 58 -11.04 -14.53 -11.13
CA LEU A 58 -10.98 -14.56 -12.59
C LEU A 58 -9.97 -15.59 -13.09
N LEU A 59 -8.74 -15.56 -12.55
CA LEU A 59 -7.68 -16.51 -12.87
C LEU A 59 -8.04 -17.94 -12.47
N PHE A 60 -8.77 -18.13 -11.36
CA PHE A 60 -9.25 -19.45 -10.93
C PHE A 60 -10.19 -20.07 -11.98
N PHE A 61 -11.18 -19.32 -12.47
CA PHE A 61 -12.07 -19.80 -13.53
C PHE A 61 -11.32 -20.06 -14.84
N LEU A 62 -10.37 -19.19 -15.20
CA LEU A 62 -9.54 -19.38 -16.39
C LEU A 62 -8.65 -20.63 -16.27
N MET A 63 -8.11 -20.89 -15.09
CA MET A 63 -7.27 -22.05 -14.79
C MET A 63 -8.07 -23.36 -14.89
N ILE A 64 -9.29 -23.41 -14.33
CA ILE A 64 -10.18 -24.58 -14.48
C ILE A 64 -10.56 -24.80 -15.94
N SER A 65 -10.65 -23.73 -16.72
CA SER A 65 -10.94 -23.79 -18.16
C SER A 65 -9.72 -24.19 -19.00
N GLY A 66 -8.58 -24.50 -18.38
CA GLY A 66 -7.35 -24.85 -19.10
C GLY A 66 -6.73 -23.70 -19.90
N GLY A 67 -7.11 -22.46 -19.60
CA GLY A 67 -6.74 -21.27 -20.38
C GLY A 67 -7.62 -21.03 -21.62
N ASP A 68 -8.61 -21.89 -21.88
CA ASP A 68 -9.55 -21.74 -22.98
C ASP A 68 -10.61 -20.68 -22.64
N VAL A 69 -10.74 -19.68 -23.51
CA VAL A 69 -11.65 -18.53 -23.30
C VAL A 69 -13.11 -18.91 -23.54
N GLU A 70 -13.40 -19.81 -24.49
CA GLU A 70 -14.78 -20.25 -24.75
C GLU A 70 -15.29 -21.07 -23.58
N LEU A 71 -14.48 -21.99 -23.06
CA LEU A 71 -14.82 -22.79 -21.89
C LEU A 71 -14.96 -21.90 -20.64
N PHE A 72 -14.12 -20.88 -20.48
CA PHE A 72 -14.27 -19.89 -19.41
C PHE A 72 -15.64 -19.20 -19.44
N PHE A 73 -16.07 -18.72 -20.61
CA PHE A 73 -17.40 -18.10 -20.73
C PHE A 73 -18.53 -19.11 -20.56
N ALA A 74 -18.35 -20.37 -20.95
CA ALA A 74 -19.32 -21.43 -20.68
C ALA A 74 -19.48 -21.69 -19.17
N GLN A 75 -18.38 -21.72 -18.41
CA GLN A 75 -18.42 -21.82 -16.94
C GLN A 75 -19.12 -20.60 -16.32
N LEU A 76 -18.83 -19.40 -16.80
CA LEU A 76 -19.44 -18.17 -16.32
C LEU A 76 -20.94 -18.10 -16.64
N ALA A 77 -21.33 -18.55 -17.83
CA ALA A 77 -22.74 -18.61 -18.24
C ALA A 77 -23.52 -19.62 -17.39
N ASN A 78 -22.96 -20.80 -17.15
CA ASN A 78 -23.57 -21.79 -16.26
C ASN A 78 -23.70 -21.25 -14.82
N PHE A 79 -22.67 -20.57 -14.31
CA PHE A 79 -22.72 -19.93 -13.00
C PHE A 79 -23.79 -18.84 -12.91
N ALA A 80 -23.89 -17.97 -13.92
CA ALA A 80 -24.90 -16.92 -13.97
C ALA A 80 -26.32 -17.49 -14.06
N ASP A 81 -26.53 -18.52 -14.89
CA ASP A 81 -27.83 -19.18 -15.04
C ASP A 81 -28.30 -19.80 -13.72
N ARG A 82 -27.38 -20.45 -12.98
CA ARG A 82 -27.67 -21.00 -11.65
C ARG A 82 -28.00 -19.94 -10.61
N PHE A 83 -27.34 -18.78 -10.67
CA PHE A 83 -27.63 -17.66 -9.79
C PHE A 83 -28.99 -17.03 -10.12
N LEU A 84 -29.27 -16.75 -11.39
CA LEU A 84 -30.52 -16.14 -11.84
C LEU A 84 -31.74 -17.06 -11.65
N GLY A 85 -31.55 -18.37 -11.80
CA GLY A 85 -32.58 -19.37 -11.55
C GLY A 85 -32.82 -19.71 -10.08
N ALA A 86 -32.04 -19.16 -9.14
CA ALA A 86 -32.21 -19.41 -7.71
C ALA A 86 -33.30 -18.54 -7.08
N ASP A 87 -33.92 -19.04 -6.00
CA ASP A 87 -34.87 -18.27 -5.21
C ASP A 87 -34.25 -16.96 -4.66
N PRO A 88 -35.02 -15.86 -4.52
CA PRO A 88 -34.48 -14.56 -4.09
C PRO A 88 -33.69 -14.62 -2.77
N ASP A 89 -34.15 -15.41 -1.80
CA ASP A 89 -33.46 -15.57 -0.51
C ASP A 89 -32.07 -16.22 -0.67
N ARG A 90 -31.95 -17.18 -1.60
CA ARG A 90 -30.67 -17.84 -1.91
C ARG A 90 -29.74 -16.90 -2.67
N GLN A 91 -30.27 -16.06 -3.56
CA GLN A 91 -29.47 -15.03 -4.24
C GLN A 91 -28.87 -14.04 -3.25
N VAL A 92 -29.66 -13.56 -2.28
CA VAL A 92 -29.19 -12.66 -1.23
C VAL A 92 -28.13 -13.34 -0.36
N GLY A 93 -28.38 -14.58 0.06
CA GLY A 93 -27.41 -15.38 0.82
C GLY A 93 -26.08 -15.52 0.08
N PHE A 94 -26.13 -15.93 -1.19
CA PHE A 94 -24.95 -16.07 -2.05
C PHE A 94 -24.18 -14.75 -2.19
N VAL A 95 -24.86 -13.65 -2.47
CA VAL A 95 -24.23 -12.32 -2.60
C VAL A 95 -23.56 -11.92 -1.29
N ASN A 96 -24.16 -12.24 -0.14
CA ASN A 96 -23.60 -11.92 1.15
C ASN A 96 -22.33 -12.73 1.43
N GLU A 97 -22.37 -14.04 1.18
CA GLU A 97 -21.18 -14.91 1.30
C GLU A 97 -20.07 -14.47 0.35
N LEU A 98 -20.39 -14.14 -0.90
CA LEU A 98 -19.44 -13.64 -1.88
C LEU A 98 -18.80 -12.32 -1.41
N LYS A 99 -19.59 -11.38 -0.88
CA LYS A 99 -19.08 -10.13 -0.31
C LYS A 99 -18.11 -10.40 0.83
N PHE A 100 -18.47 -11.24 1.80
CA PHE A 100 -17.58 -11.59 2.91
C PHE A 100 -16.32 -12.30 2.43
N GLY A 101 -16.42 -13.17 1.43
CA GLY A 101 -15.27 -13.82 0.79
C GLY A 101 -14.33 -12.81 0.14
N LEU A 102 -14.86 -11.88 -0.66
CA LEU A 102 -14.05 -10.85 -1.32
C LEU A 102 -13.44 -9.85 -0.32
N ILE A 103 -14.19 -9.43 0.69
CA ILE A 103 -13.67 -8.55 1.75
C ILE A 103 -12.56 -9.25 2.52
N SER A 104 -12.77 -10.49 2.94
CA SER A 104 -11.76 -11.25 3.70
C SER A 104 -10.50 -11.48 2.86
N LEU A 105 -10.64 -11.80 1.58
CA LEU A 105 -9.51 -11.91 0.64
C LEU A 105 -8.77 -10.57 0.48
N ALA A 106 -9.49 -9.48 0.27
CA ALA A 106 -8.90 -8.14 0.16
C ALA A 106 -8.15 -7.75 1.43
N THR A 107 -8.75 -7.99 2.60
CA THR A 107 -8.12 -7.73 3.90
C THR A 107 -6.87 -8.57 4.08
N LEU A 108 -6.91 -9.87 3.75
CA LEU A 108 -5.75 -10.74 3.84
C LEU A 108 -4.61 -10.24 2.95
N LEU A 109 -4.90 -9.96 1.67
CA LEU A 109 -3.90 -9.42 0.74
C LEU A 109 -3.35 -8.08 1.20
N ALA A 110 -4.20 -7.19 1.71
CA ALA A 110 -3.78 -5.92 2.28
C ALA A 110 -2.85 -6.13 3.48
N CYS A 111 -3.21 -6.98 4.44
CA CYS A 111 -2.37 -7.29 5.61
C CYS A 111 -1.00 -7.87 5.21
N LEU A 112 -0.96 -8.76 4.21
CA LEU A 112 0.29 -9.34 3.71
C LEU A 112 1.19 -8.29 3.03
N ARG A 113 0.61 -7.31 2.33
CA ARG A 113 1.35 -6.29 1.58
C ARG A 113 1.65 -5.03 2.39
N LEU A 114 0.89 -4.78 3.46
CA LEU A 114 0.98 -3.62 4.33
C LEU A 114 2.41 -3.34 4.83
N PRO A 115 3.21 -4.31 5.32
CA PRO A 115 4.54 -3.98 5.86
C PRO A 115 5.46 -3.38 4.80
N GLY A 116 5.48 -3.93 3.58
CA GLY A 116 6.30 -3.40 2.49
C GLY A 116 5.85 -2.00 2.09
N PHE A 117 4.54 -1.78 1.98
CA PHE A 117 3.97 -0.46 1.70
C PHE A 117 4.34 0.58 2.75
N LEU A 118 4.25 0.24 4.04
CA LEU A 118 4.59 1.16 5.13
C LEU A 118 6.08 1.54 5.11
N CYS A 119 6.98 0.59 4.84
CA CYS A 119 8.40 0.87 4.67
C CYS A 119 8.62 1.84 3.51
N GLU A 120 7.98 1.59 2.36
CA GLU A 120 8.11 2.40 1.15
C GLU A 120 7.58 3.83 1.35
N VAL A 121 6.45 4.01 2.06
CA VAL A 121 5.91 5.33 2.41
C VAL A 121 6.85 6.06 3.35
N ASN A 122 7.34 5.38 4.39
CA ASN A 122 8.23 5.97 5.38
C ASN A 122 9.56 6.42 4.75
N GLU A 123 10.12 5.64 3.84
CA GLU A 123 11.34 5.99 3.12
C GLU A 123 11.14 7.25 2.27
N GLY A 124 10.08 7.31 1.46
CA GLY A 124 9.79 8.49 0.63
C GLY A 124 9.52 9.76 1.43
N LEU A 125 8.88 9.66 2.59
CA LEU A 125 8.67 10.81 3.48
C LEU A 125 9.97 11.29 4.17
N ARG A 126 10.96 10.40 4.34
CA ARG A 126 12.27 10.76 4.90
C ARG A 126 13.16 11.45 3.88
N GLU A 127 13.12 11.04 2.61
CA GLU A 127 13.85 11.71 1.52
C GLU A 127 13.40 13.16 1.30
N GLU A 128 12.12 13.47 1.57
CA GLU A 128 11.60 14.83 1.50
C GLU A 128 11.90 15.70 2.74
N ARG A 129 12.60 15.17 3.76
CA ARG A 129 13.14 15.98 4.87
C ARG A 129 14.58 16.40 4.54
N PRO A 130 14.81 17.69 4.19
CA PRO A 130 16.15 18.20 3.91
C PRO A 130 17.05 18.18 5.16
#